data_AF-A0A538RC93-F1
#
_entry.id   AF-A0A538RC93-F1
#
_cell.length_a   1.000
_cell.length_b   1.000
_cell.length_c   1.000
_cell.angle_alpha   90.00
_cell.angle_beta   90.00
_cell.angle_gamma   90.00
#
_symmetry.space_group_name_H-M   'P 1'
#
loop_
_entity.id
_entity.type
_entity.pdbx_description
1 polymer ?
#
loop_
_entity_poly.entity_id
_entity_poly.type
_entity_poly.pdbx_seq_one_letter_code
_entity_poly.pdbx_strand_id
1 'polypeptide(L)'
;MTIPGTRRYGYRAPGNCGVRTDWSAFLSVAGSHRCADGEASACSGTTAVCNDDDTAPAAPFRISDAAHTAQLPFFKIHALQSDHDPRLLFLQLHGNASAACPDALVSDSSGAWSDSGAAARLGAALAARGASVGKCGMGFPVVGCDLCGTDNVEARETNGANDACTENGTSSGRFVHVEQHGALRQAPYQVMIDAVREAFN
;
A
#
# COMPACT_ATOMS: atom_id res chain seq x y z
N MET A 1 -33.99 65.09 -26.17
CA MET A 1 -33.23 65.09 -24.90
C MET A 1 -33.63 63.81 -24.18
N THR A 2 -32.81 62.77 -24.32
CA THR A 2 -33.20 61.38 -24.04
C THR A 2 -32.31 60.87 -22.92
N ILE A 3 -32.92 60.48 -21.80
CA ILE A 3 -32.23 59.99 -20.60
C ILE A 3 -31.78 58.54 -20.85
N PRO A 4 -30.49 58.19 -20.71
CA PRO A 4 -30.04 56.80 -20.89
C PRO A 4 -30.18 55.97 -19.61
N GLY A 5 -30.75 54.77 -19.76
CA GLY A 5 -30.17 53.53 -19.26
C GLY A 5 -30.43 53.10 -17.82
N THR A 6 -31.52 52.37 -17.61
CA THR A 6 -31.69 51.44 -16.48
C THR A 6 -30.67 50.29 -16.56
N ARG A 7 -29.74 50.17 -15.60
CA ARG A 7 -29.00 48.92 -15.37
C ARG A 7 -29.86 47.97 -14.55
N ARG A 8 -30.35 46.90 -15.19
CA ARG A 8 -30.88 45.72 -14.47
C ARG A 8 -29.69 44.90 -13.97
N TYR A 9 -29.56 44.76 -12.65
CA TYR A 9 -28.72 43.73 -12.05
C TYR A 9 -29.34 42.37 -12.34
N GLY A 10 -28.76 41.64 -13.29
CA GLY A 10 -29.09 40.23 -13.50
C GLY A 10 -28.39 39.39 -12.44
N TYR A 11 -29.15 38.73 -11.57
CA TYR A 11 -28.68 37.57 -10.84
C TYR A 11 -28.31 36.48 -11.85
N ARG A 12 -27.01 36.19 -12.01
CA ARG A 12 -26.58 34.92 -12.60
C ARG A 12 -26.83 33.85 -11.55
N ALA A 13 -27.63 32.85 -11.89
CA ALA A 13 -27.73 31.61 -11.14
C ALA A 13 -26.32 31.05 -10.91
N PRO A 14 -26.03 30.44 -9.74
CA PRO A 14 -24.77 29.73 -9.55
C PRO A 14 -24.69 28.65 -10.62
N GLY A 15 -23.71 28.79 -11.51
CA GLY A 15 -23.35 27.73 -12.44
C GLY A 15 -22.95 26.51 -11.63
N ASN A 16 -23.40 25.34 -12.08
CA ASN A 16 -22.93 24.06 -11.57
C ASN A 16 -21.41 24.08 -11.41
N CYS A 17 -20.93 24.11 -10.18
CA CYS A 17 -19.61 23.56 -9.86
C CYS A 17 -19.73 22.05 -10.10
N GLY A 18 -19.55 21.64 -11.35
CA GLY A 18 -19.26 20.26 -11.66
C GLY A 18 -18.02 19.90 -10.87
N VAL A 19 -18.14 18.93 -9.96
CA VAL A 19 -16.98 18.29 -9.34
C VAL A 19 -16.23 17.65 -10.50
N ARG A 20 -15.17 18.32 -10.92
CA ARG A 20 -14.17 17.70 -11.77
C ARG A 20 -13.54 16.62 -10.89
N THR A 21 -13.68 15.36 -11.28
CA THR A 21 -13.02 14.24 -10.58
C THR A 21 -11.55 14.35 -10.90
N ASP A 22 -10.87 15.23 -10.18
CA ASP A 22 -9.44 15.42 -10.25
C ASP A 22 -8.81 14.21 -9.57
N TRP A 23 -8.19 13.33 -10.35
CA TRP A 23 -7.43 12.19 -9.84
C TRP A 23 -6.39 12.70 -8.85
N SER A 24 -6.66 12.51 -7.56
CA SER A 24 -5.75 12.89 -6.49
C SER A 24 -4.92 11.67 -6.13
N ALA A 25 -3.63 11.74 -6.42
CA ALA A 25 -2.66 10.74 -5.99
C ALA A 25 -1.87 11.30 -4.81
N PHE A 26 -1.64 10.45 -3.82
CA PHE A 26 -0.76 10.73 -2.69
C PHE A 26 0.45 9.80 -2.75
N LEU A 27 1.62 10.32 -2.37
CA LEU A 27 2.84 9.55 -2.23
C LEU A 27 3.40 9.78 -0.83
N SER A 28 3.48 8.70 -0.07
CA SER A 28 4.16 8.66 1.23
C SER A 28 5.48 7.91 1.07
N VAL A 29 6.58 8.49 1.54
CA VAL A 29 7.91 7.85 1.52
C VAL A 29 8.48 7.86 2.93
N ALA A 30 8.84 6.70 3.46
CA ALA A 30 9.54 6.61 4.73
C ALA A 30 10.95 7.22 4.57
N GLY A 31 11.23 8.29 5.34
CA GLY A 31 12.48 9.04 5.24
C GLY A 31 13.65 8.43 6.00
N SER A 32 13.39 7.48 6.91
CA SER A 32 14.39 6.81 7.75
C SER A 32 14.49 5.33 7.44
N HIS A 33 15.67 4.74 7.70
CA HIS A 33 15.84 3.29 7.67
C HIS A 33 14.96 2.62 8.73
N ARG A 34 14.41 1.44 8.44
CA ARG A 34 13.51 0.72 9.37
C ARG A 34 14.16 0.33 10.70
N CYS A 35 15.49 0.30 10.76
CA CYS A 35 16.28 0.02 11.96
C CYS A 35 16.94 1.27 12.57
N ALA A 36 16.53 2.47 12.17
CA ALA A 36 17.17 3.71 12.63
C ALA A 36 16.87 4.05 14.11
N ASP A 37 15.75 3.55 14.64
CA ASP A 37 15.38 3.72 16.04
C ASP A 37 15.61 2.41 16.81
N GLY A 38 16.14 2.51 18.03
CA GLY A 38 16.34 1.38 18.92
C GLY A 38 15.09 1.00 19.72
N GLU A 39 14.07 1.84 19.77
CA GLU A 39 12.83 1.57 20.47
C GLU A 39 11.95 0.57 19.69
N ALA A 40 11.37 -0.38 20.41
CA ALA A 40 10.47 -1.38 19.84
C ALA A 40 9.08 -0.79 19.59
N SER A 41 8.49 -1.13 18.45
CA SER A 41 7.07 -0.94 18.18
C SER A 41 6.23 -1.77 19.14
N ALA A 42 5.10 -1.21 19.57
CA ALA A 42 4.11 -1.93 20.36
C ALA A 42 3.23 -2.87 19.52
N CYS A 43 3.32 -2.80 18.19
CA CYS A 43 2.52 -3.61 17.29
C CYS A 43 3.05 -5.03 17.15
N SER A 44 2.14 -5.96 16.84
CA SER A 44 2.47 -7.38 16.73
C SER A 44 3.40 -7.67 15.55
N GLY A 45 4.17 -8.74 15.71
CA GLY A 45 5.12 -9.23 14.71
C GLY A 45 6.57 -8.96 15.08
N THR A 46 7.47 -9.63 14.37
CA THR A 46 8.91 -9.63 14.66
C THR A 46 9.73 -9.67 13.38
N THR A 47 10.97 -9.18 13.45
CA THR A 47 11.94 -9.23 12.38
C THR A 47 13.33 -9.57 12.90
N ALA A 48 14.14 -10.22 12.07
CA ALA A 48 15.58 -10.37 12.31
C ALA A 48 16.41 -9.31 11.57
N VAL A 49 15.80 -8.49 10.70
CA VAL A 49 16.51 -7.55 9.81
C VAL A 49 17.25 -6.45 10.57
N CYS A 50 16.77 -6.10 11.76
CA CYS A 50 17.36 -5.05 12.60
C CYS A 50 18.25 -5.60 13.72
N ASN A 51 18.67 -6.86 13.62
CA ASN A 51 19.63 -7.44 14.54
C ASN A 51 21.04 -7.10 14.07
N ASP A 52 21.92 -6.73 15.01
CA ASP A 52 23.34 -6.53 14.73
C ASP A 52 24.09 -7.87 14.54
N ASP A 53 23.43 -8.98 14.86
CA ASP A 53 23.93 -10.35 14.77
C ASP A 53 22.91 -11.23 14.02
N ASP A 54 23.29 -11.75 12.85
CA ASP A 54 22.44 -12.60 12.00
C ASP A 54 22.03 -13.93 12.67
N THR A 55 22.64 -14.28 13.81
CA THR A 55 22.26 -15.46 14.61
C THR A 55 21.28 -15.13 15.74
N ALA A 56 21.04 -13.85 16.02
CA ALA A 56 20.10 -13.45 17.05
C ALA A 56 18.66 -13.78 16.65
N PRO A 57 17.80 -14.20 17.61
CA PRO A 57 16.41 -14.46 17.32
C PRO A 57 15.70 -13.19 16.83
N ALA A 58 14.60 -13.37 16.09
CA ALA A 58 13.76 -12.25 15.68
C ALA A 58 13.27 -11.46 16.90
N ALA A 59 13.29 -10.14 16.78
CA ALA A 59 12.84 -9.19 17.81
C ALA A 59 11.63 -8.40 17.30
N PRO A 60 10.86 -7.73 18.17
CA PRO A 60 9.80 -6.84 17.72
C PRO A 60 10.30 -5.82 16.69
N PHE A 61 9.44 -5.42 15.75
CA PHE A 61 9.75 -4.33 14.83
C PHE A 61 10.16 -3.07 15.59
N ARG A 62 10.99 -2.22 14.99
CA ARG A 62 11.35 -0.92 15.58
C ARG A 62 10.29 0.13 15.26
N ILE A 63 10.18 1.17 16.07
CA ILE A 63 9.29 2.31 15.77
C ILE A 63 9.67 2.97 14.43
N SER A 64 10.94 2.96 14.03
CA SER A 64 11.36 3.47 12.72
C SER A 64 10.88 2.65 11.52
N ASP A 65 10.33 1.45 11.73
CA ASP A 65 9.76 0.64 10.66
C ASP A 65 8.32 1.08 10.35
N ALA A 66 8.18 2.00 9.39
CA ALA A 66 6.93 2.68 9.07
C ALA A 66 5.75 1.74 8.73
N ALA A 67 6.02 0.55 8.21
CA ALA A 67 4.99 -0.43 7.88
C ALA A 67 4.44 -1.18 9.11
N HIS A 68 5.15 -1.14 10.24
CA HIS A 68 4.92 -2.00 11.40
C HIS A 68 4.75 -1.21 12.71
N THR A 69 4.38 0.08 12.61
CA THR A 69 3.99 0.89 13.77
C THR A 69 2.84 1.83 13.46
N ALA A 70 1.89 1.93 14.40
CA ALA A 70 0.78 2.88 14.33
C ALA A 70 1.12 4.27 14.90
N GLN A 71 2.36 4.47 15.38
CA GLN A 71 2.77 5.68 16.09
C GLN A 71 3.29 6.78 15.15
N LEU A 72 3.71 6.43 13.94
CA LEU A 72 4.29 7.40 13.00
C LEU A 72 3.20 8.16 12.22
N PRO A 73 3.50 9.39 11.75
CA PRO A 73 2.64 10.11 10.82
C PRO A 73 2.30 9.33 9.55
N PHE A 74 3.17 8.40 9.14
CA PHE A 74 2.98 7.52 8.00
C PHE A 74 1.64 6.75 8.09
N PHE A 75 1.45 6.02 9.20
CA PHE A 75 0.21 5.32 9.49
C PHE A 75 -0.98 6.28 9.66
N LYS A 76 -0.81 7.39 10.40
CA LYS A 76 -1.92 8.31 10.69
C LYS A 76 -2.47 8.96 9.43
N ILE A 77 -1.62 9.34 8.48
CA ILE A 77 -2.04 9.90 7.20
C ILE A 77 -2.77 8.84 6.38
N HIS A 78 -2.25 7.61 6.32
CA HIS A 78 -2.89 6.50 5.62
C HIS A 78 -4.28 6.19 6.19
N ALA A 79 -4.41 6.06 7.51
CA ALA A 79 -5.69 5.79 8.18
C ALA A 79 -6.74 6.86 7.86
N LEU A 80 -6.37 8.14 8.01
CA LEU A 80 -7.26 9.26 7.69
C LEU A 80 -7.72 9.25 6.22
N GLN A 81 -6.84 8.88 5.29
CA GLN A 81 -7.20 8.76 3.87
C GLN A 81 -8.14 7.56 3.63
N SER A 82 -7.82 6.41 4.21
CA SER A 82 -8.57 5.16 4.04
C SER A 82 -10.01 5.27 4.56
N ASP A 83 -10.19 5.99 5.68
CA ASP A 83 -11.49 6.30 6.28
C ASP A 83 -12.26 7.37 5.49
N HIS A 84 -11.56 8.38 4.97
CA HIS A 84 -12.19 9.51 4.31
C HIS A 84 -12.82 9.14 2.96
N ASP A 85 -12.14 8.30 2.16
CA ASP A 85 -12.65 7.88 0.86
C ASP A 85 -12.50 6.37 0.66
N PRO A 86 -13.60 5.59 0.75
CA PRO A 86 -13.57 4.15 0.58
C PRO A 86 -13.21 3.71 -0.84
N ARG A 87 -13.11 4.64 -1.81
CA ARG A 87 -12.71 4.34 -3.19
C ARG A 87 -11.19 4.37 -3.38
N LEU A 88 -10.43 4.89 -2.42
CA LEU A 88 -8.97 4.90 -2.51
C LEU A 88 -8.41 3.48 -2.50
N LEU A 89 -7.44 3.28 -3.39
CA LEU A 89 -6.63 2.07 -3.46
C LEU A 89 -5.23 2.41 -2.99
N PHE A 90 -4.60 1.50 -2.27
CA PHE A 90 -3.30 1.68 -1.67
C PHE A 90 -2.34 0.63 -2.24
N LEU A 91 -1.18 1.09 -2.71
CA LEU A 91 -0.09 0.25 -3.15
C LEU A 91 1.11 0.52 -2.26
N GLN A 92 1.61 -0.52 -1.61
CA GLN A 92 2.82 -0.45 -0.79
C GLN A 92 3.89 -1.36 -1.40
N LEU A 93 5.01 -0.74 -1.77
CA LEU A 93 6.12 -1.40 -2.45
C LEU A 93 7.23 -1.74 -1.45
N HIS A 94 7.62 -3.02 -1.45
CA HIS A 94 8.77 -3.53 -0.70
C HIS A 94 9.79 -4.17 -1.64
N GLY A 95 10.96 -4.46 -1.10
CA GLY A 95 12.04 -5.11 -1.81
C GLY A 95 12.39 -6.43 -1.13
N ASN A 96 12.45 -7.49 -1.92
CA ASN A 96 12.83 -8.81 -1.47
C ASN A 96 14.15 -9.22 -2.13
N ALA A 97 15.08 -9.74 -1.33
CA ALA A 97 16.38 -10.20 -1.77
C ALA A 97 16.47 -11.73 -1.89
N SER A 98 15.41 -12.45 -1.51
CA SER A 98 15.37 -13.91 -1.58
C SER A 98 15.26 -14.39 -3.03
N ALA A 99 16.24 -15.19 -3.45
CA ALA A 99 16.23 -15.85 -4.75
C ALA A 99 15.18 -16.97 -4.85
N ALA A 100 14.60 -17.41 -3.72
CA ALA A 100 13.52 -18.39 -3.70
C ALA A 100 12.16 -17.77 -4.05
N CYS A 101 12.07 -16.43 -4.07
CA CYS A 101 10.86 -15.72 -4.40
C CYS A 101 10.67 -15.49 -5.90
N PRO A 102 9.42 -15.39 -6.35
CA PRO A 102 9.09 -14.90 -7.70
C PRO A 102 9.48 -13.42 -7.85
N ASP A 103 9.41 -12.91 -9.08
CA ASP A 103 9.73 -11.52 -9.40
C ASP A 103 8.90 -10.54 -8.56
N ALA A 104 7.62 -10.86 -8.35
CA ALA A 104 6.73 -10.16 -7.44
C ALA A 104 5.94 -11.16 -6.58
N LEU A 105 6.02 -11.02 -5.25
CA LEU A 105 5.09 -11.67 -4.33
C LEU A 105 4.00 -10.65 -3.96
N VAL A 106 2.75 -10.93 -4.36
CA VAL A 106 1.61 -10.02 -4.26
C VAL A 106 0.63 -10.51 -3.19
N SER A 107 0.13 -9.57 -2.40
CA SER A 107 -0.78 -9.82 -1.28
C SER A 107 -1.74 -8.65 -1.10
N ASP A 108 -2.91 -8.92 -0.54
CA ASP A 108 -3.80 -7.90 0.04
C ASP A 108 -3.63 -7.78 1.57
N SER A 109 -2.62 -8.46 2.11
CA SER A 109 -2.27 -8.55 3.54
C SER A 109 -3.32 -9.18 4.44
N SER A 110 -4.40 -9.76 3.90
CA SER A 110 -5.42 -10.47 4.69
C SER A 110 -4.98 -11.86 5.15
N GLY A 111 -3.92 -12.41 4.54
CA GLY A 111 -3.46 -13.79 4.74
C GLY A 111 -4.19 -14.81 3.85
N ALA A 112 -5.17 -14.38 3.04
CA ALA A 112 -5.84 -15.19 2.04
C ALA A 112 -5.70 -14.56 0.64
N TRP A 113 -5.83 -15.36 -0.41
CA TRP A 113 -5.88 -14.85 -1.78
C TRP A 113 -7.32 -14.66 -2.22
N SER A 114 -7.58 -13.57 -2.93
CA SER A 114 -8.83 -13.31 -3.66
C SER A 114 -8.51 -13.08 -5.13
N ASP A 115 -9.27 -13.67 -6.05
CA ASP A 115 -9.18 -13.37 -7.48
C ASP A 115 -9.91 -12.06 -7.87
N SER A 116 -10.19 -11.21 -6.88
CA SER A 116 -10.80 -9.90 -7.04
C SER A 116 -10.02 -8.81 -6.29
N GLY A 117 -10.38 -7.55 -6.48
CA GLY A 117 -9.70 -6.42 -5.85
C GLY A 117 -8.40 -6.01 -6.54
N ALA A 118 -7.73 -5.00 -5.98
CA ALA A 118 -6.55 -4.40 -6.58
C ALA A 118 -5.34 -5.35 -6.64
N ALA A 119 -5.15 -6.21 -5.64
CA ALA A 119 -4.06 -7.17 -5.61
C ALA A 119 -4.15 -8.19 -6.75
N ALA A 120 -5.36 -8.71 -7.02
CA ALA A 120 -5.62 -9.60 -8.15
C ALA A 120 -5.35 -8.92 -9.50
N ARG A 121 -5.83 -7.68 -9.68
CA ARG A 121 -5.58 -6.90 -10.89
C ARG A 121 -4.09 -6.68 -11.13
N LEU A 122 -3.35 -6.27 -10.10
CA LEU A 122 -1.91 -6.04 -10.23
C LEU A 122 -1.16 -7.35 -10.53
N GLY A 123 -1.48 -8.44 -9.83
CA GLY A 123 -0.87 -9.74 -10.08
C GLY A 123 -1.10 -10.23 -11.51
N ALA A 124 -2.32 -10.08 -12.04
CA ALA A 124 -2.63 -10.42 -13.42
C ALA A 124 -1.87 -9.54 -14.43
N ALA A 125 -1.81 -8.23 -14.19
CA ALA A 125 -1.10 -7.29 -15.07
C ALA A 125 0.42 -7.53 -15.10
N LEU A 126 1.02 -7.90 -13.97
CA LEU A 126 2.43 -8.30 -13.88
C LEU A 126 2.69 -9.60 -14.66
N ALA A 127 1.85 -10.62 -14.44
CA ALA A 127 1.98 -11.90 -15.13
C ALA A 127 1.83 -11.77 -16.66
N ALA A 128 0.91 -10.93 -17.12
CA ALA A 128 0.71 -10.64 -18.54
C ALA A 128 1.95 -9.99 -19.20
N ARG A 129 2.85 -9.41 -18.40
CA ARG A 129 4.11 -8.79 -18.83
C ARG A 129 5.33 -9.70 -18.60
N GLY A 130 5.10 -10.97 -18.29
CA GLY A 130 6.14 -11.98 -18.17
C GLY A 130 6.85 -12.03 -16.82
N ALA A 131 6.40 -11.26 -15.81
CA ALA A 131 6.89 -11.42 -14.46
C ALA A 131 6.35 -12.73 -13.85
N SER A 132 7.19 -13.48 -13.16
CA SER A 132 6.72 -14.53 -12.26
C SER A 132 6.04 -13.91 -11.05
N VAL A 133 4.84 -14.38 -10.70
CA VAL A 133 4.02 -13.79 -9.62
C VAL A 133 3.68 -14.84 -8.58
N GLY A 134 4.06 -14.58 -7.34
CA GLY A 134 3.61 -15.30 -6.15
C GLY A 134 2.35 -14.66 -5.59
N LYS A 135 1.46 -15.48 -5.04
CA LYS A 135 0.16 -15.07 -4.50
C LYS A 135 0.05 -15.49 -3.04
N CYS A 136 0.09 -14.54 -2.12
CA CYS A 136 -0.12 -14.84 -0.71
C CYS A 136 -1.52 -15.38 -0.45
N GLY A 137 -1.61 -16.49 0.28
CA GLY A 137 -2.85 -17.26 0.45
C GLY A 137 -3.13 -18.27 -0.68
N MET A 138 -2.26 -18.36 -1.69
CA MET A 138 -2.33 -19.36 -2.76
C MET A 138 -0.93 -19.87 -3.14
N GLY A 139 -0.45 -20.84 -2.37
CA GLY A 139 0.89 -21.41 -2.55
C GLY A 139 2.02 -20.61 -1.91
N PHE A 140 1.72 -19.44 -1.33
CA PHE A 140 2.60 -18.66 -0.46
C PHE A 140 1.84 -18.27 0.83
N PRO A 141 2.51 -18.06 1.97
CA PRO A 141 3.97 -18.07 2.16
C PRO A 141 4.60 -19.46 2.04
N VAL A 142 5.87 -19.52 1.66
CA VAL A 142 6.73 -20.72 1.73
C VAL A 142 8.03 -20.38 2.44
N VAL A 143 8.76 -21.40 2.90
CA VAL A 143 10.08 -21.19 3.55
C VAL A 143 11.01 -20.42 2.61
N GLY A 144 11.54 -19.29 3.11
CA GLY A 144 12.39 -18.39 2.33
C GLY A 144 11.64 -17.44 1.39
N CYS A 145 10.31 -17.49 1.35
CA CYS A 145 9.46 -16.54 0.64
C CYS A 145 8.11 -16.36 1.36
N ASP A 146 8.16 -15.69 2.50
CA ASP A 146 7.06 -15.59 3.47
C ASP A 146 6.60 -14.16 3.77
N LEU A 147 7.11 -13.19 3.02
CA LEU A 147 6.79 -11.77 3.17
C LEU A 147 5.42 -11.44 2.56
N CYS A 148 4.35 -11.84 3.25
CA CYS A 148 2.96 -11.62 2.82
C CYS A 148 2.31 -10.35 3.39
N GLY A 149 3.06 -9.57 4.17
CA GLY A 149 2.62 -8.26 4.67
C GLY A 149 1.46 -8.33 5.67
N THR A 150 1.22 -9.46 6.34
CA THR A 150 0.12 -9.61 7.32
C THR A 150 0.32 -8.78 8.58
N ASP A 151 1.55 -8.42 8.91
CA ASP A 151 1.89 -7.55 10.05
C ASP A 151 1.82 -6.05 9.74
N ASN A 152 1.42 -5.71 8.52
CA ASN A 152 1.39 -4.33 8.06
C ASN A 152 0.22 -3.54 8.66
N VAL A 153 0.52 -2.51 9.43
CA VAL A 153 -0.51 -1.73 10.15
C VAL A 153 -1.43 -0.95 9.20
N GLU A 154 -0.91 -0.42 8.09
CA GLU A 154 -1.69 0.32 7.09
C GLU A 154 -2.66 -0.62 6.35
N ALA A 155 -2.21 -1.83 6.05
CA ALA A 155 -3.05 -2.83 5.43
C ALA A 155 -4.15 -3.32 6.37
N ARG A 156 -3.82 -3.57 7.64
CA ARG A 156 -4.78 -3.96 8.69
C ARG A 156 -5.87 -2.92 8.86
N GLU A 157 -5.50 -1.64 8.91
CA GLU A 157 -6.43 -0.51 8.93
C GLU A 157 -7.36 -0.51 7.71
N THR A 158 -6.80 -0.55 6.50
CA THR A 158 -7.60 -0.55 5.26
C THR A 158 -8.52 -1.76 5.13
N ASN A 159 -8.14 -2.89 5.73
CA ASN A 159 -8.90 -4.13 5.81
C ASN A 159 -9.86 -4.20 7.02
N GLY A 160 -10.02 -3.10 7.75
CA GLY A 160 -11.02 -2.98 8.82
C GLY A 160 -10.73 -3.85 10.05
N ALA A 161 -9.45 -4.05 10.40
CA ALA A 161 -9.09 -4.65 11.67
C ALA A 161 -9.67 -3.83 12.84
N ASN A 162 -10.10 -4.48 13.92
CA ASN A 162 -10.56 -3.74 15.11
C ASN A 162 -9.39 -3.03 15.81
N ASP A 163 -8.22 -3.67 15.79
CA ASP A 163 -6.94 -3.09 16.20
C ASP A 163 -5.88 -3.35 15.12
N ALA A 164 -5.59 -2.34 14.31
CA ALA A 164 -4.59 -2.41 13.25
C ALA A 164 -3.16 -2.70 13.76
N CYS A 165 -2.89 -2.51 15.06
CA CYS A 165 -1.59 -2.76 15.66
C CYS A 165 -1.39 -4.25 15.97
N THR A 166 -2.45 -5.00 16.27
CA THR A 166 -2.32 -6.39 16.74
C THR A 166 -3.10 -7.43 15.96
N GLU A 167 -4.11 -7.02 15.18
CA GLU A 167 -5.06 -7.92 14.53
C GLU A 167 -5.05 -7.79 13.02
N ASN A 168 -5.31 -8.90 12.33
CA ASN A 168 -5.53 -8.89 10.89
C ASN A 168 -6.96 -8.45 10.57
N GLY A 169 -7.13 -7.69 9.49
CA GLY A 169 -8.42 -7.38 8.91
C GLY A 169 -8.87 -8.43 7.88
N THR A 170 -10.08 -8.26 7.35
CA THR A 170 -10.54 -9.04 6.18
C THR A 170 -10.28 -8.23 4.91
N SER A 171 -9.88 -8.88 3.82
CA SER A 171 -9.60 -8.18 2.56
C SER A 171 -10.72 -7.22 2.17
N SER A 172 -10.38 -5.94 2.06
CA SER A 172 -11.25 -4.90 1.50
C SER A 172 -11.16 -4.83 -0.03
N GLY A 173 -10.20 -5.54 -0.63
CA GLY A 173 -9.82 -5.40 -2.04
C GLY A 173 -9.13 -4.07 -2.39
N ARG A 174 -8.84 -3.21 -1.40
CA ARG A 174 -8.27 -1.86 -1.61
C ARG A 174 -6.77 -1.75 -1.36
N PHE A 175 -6.19 -2.62 -0.53
CA PHE A 175 -4.75 -2.60 -0.24
C PHE A 175 -4.00 -3.62 -1.08
N VAL A 176 -2.81 -3.24 -1.55
CA VAL A 176 -1.89 -4.11 -2.28
C VAL A 176 -0.51 -3.98 -1.69
N HIS A 177 -0.01 -5.09 -1.16
CA HIS A 177 1.37 -5.27 -0.75
C HIS A 177 2.12 -6.02 -1.86
N VAL A 178 3.29 -5.51 -2.24
CA VAL A 178 4.16 -6.19 -3.22
C VAL A 178 5.59 -6.22 -2.75
N GLU A 179 6.14 -7.42 -2.66
CA GLU A 179 7.55 -7.69 -2.46
C GLU A 179 8.24 -7.90 -3.81
N GLN A 180 9.18 -7.01 -4.14
CA GLN A 180 9.83 -7.00 -5.46
C GLN A 180 11.22 -7.61 -5.40
N HIS A 181 11.45 -8.67 -6.16
CA HIS A 181 12.78 -9.21 -6.37
C HIS A 181 13.70 -8.17 -7.05
N GLY A 182 15.02 -8.30 -6.86
CA GLY A 182 16.01 -7.35 -7.39
C GLY A 182 15.94 -7.12 -8.89
N ALA A 183 15.65 -8.18 -9.66
CA ALA A 183 15.51 -8.11 -11.12
C ALA A 183 14.38 -7.16 -11.55
N LEU A 184 13.21 -7.25 -10.90
CA LEU A 184 12.05 -6.40 -11.18
C LEU A 184 12.32 -4.92 -10.83
N ARG A 185 13.17 -4.66 -9.83
CA ARG A 185 13.54 -3.29 -9.39
C ARG A 185 14.58 -2.61 -10.28
N GLN A 186 15.52 -3.36 -10.86
CA GLN A 186 16.67 -2.78 -11.56
C GLN A 186 16.42 -2.61 -13.07
N ALA A 187 15.88 -3.64 -13.74
CA ALA A 187 15.41 -3.55 -15.12
C ALA A 187 14.68 -4.86 -15.49
N PRO A 188 13.46 -4.80 -16.06
CA PRO A 188 12.71 -3.60 -16.41
C PRO A 188 11.71 -3.18 -15.30
N TYR A 189 12.04 -2.12 -14.54
CA TYR A 189 11.08 -1.47 -13.62
C TYR A 189 9.82 -0.96 -14.34
N GLN A 190 9.91 -0.80 -15.66
CA GLN A 190 8.78 -0.47 -16.54
C GLN A 190 7.64 -1.49 -16.43
N VAL A 191 7.96 -2.78 -16.18
CA VAL A 191 6.93 -3.82 -15.99
C VAL A 191 6.04 -3.49 -14.80
N MET A 192 6.62 -3.08 -13.67
CA MET A 192 5.86 -2.65 -12.50
C MET A 192 5.04 -1.39 -12.80
N ILE A 193 5.65 -0.38 -13.42
CA ILE A 193 4.96 0.88 -13.77
C ILE A 193 3.73 0.61 -14.64
N ASP A 194 3.89 -0.19 -15.70
CA ASP A 194 2.79 -0.47 -16.63
C ASP A 194 1.73 -1.36 -16.01
N ALA A 195 2.11 -2.30 -15.13
CA ALA A 195 1.15 -3.11 -14.40
C ALA A 195 0.34 -2.30 -13.39
N VAL A 196 0.97 -1.35 -12.67
CA VAL A 196 0.28 -0.45 -11.74
C VAL A 196 -0.70 0.45 -12.48
N ARG A 197 -0.30 1.03 -13.63
CA ARG A 197 -1.20 1.83 -14.47
C ARG A 197 -2.43 1.05 -14.91
N GLU A 198 -2.29 -0.22 -15.24
CA GLU A 198 -3.43 -1.07 -15.61
C GLU A 198 -4.32 -1.40 -14.42
N ALA A 199 -3.73 -1.73 -13.27
CA ALA A 199 -4.46 -2.22 -12.10
C ALA A 199 -5.18 -1.13 -11.28
N PHE A 200 -4.76 0.13 -11.40
CA PHE A 200 -5.22 1.28 -10.62
C PHE A 200 -5.88 2.39 -11.46
N ASN A 201 -6.14 2.14 -12.75
CA ASN A 201 -6.96 3.00 -13.61
C ASN A 201 -8.46 2.85 -13.36
#